data_AF-A0A8C3AXW1-F1
#
_entry.id   AF-A0A8C3AXW1-F1
#
_cell.length_a   1.000
_cell.length_b   1.000
_cell.length_c   1.000
_cell.angle_alpha   90.00
_cell.angle_beta   90.00
_cell.angle_gamma   90.00
#
_symmetry.space_group_name_H-M   'P 1'
#
loop_
_entity.id
_entity.type
_entity.pdbx_description
1 polymer ?
#
loop_
_entity_poly.entity_id
_entity_poly.type
_entity_poly.pdbx_seq_one_letter_code
_entity_poly.pdbx_strand_id
1 'polypeptide(L)'
;MYHLRVPVLLLMPLVLLRCVTAAPSYSHHIEKRKCNTATCVTQRLADFLVRSSNTIGTVYAPTNVGSGTYGKRELLQPPSFLPL
;
A
#
# COMPACT_ATOMS: atom_id res chain seq x y z
N MET A 1 40.70 -52.13 -12.07
CA MET A 1 39.91 -51.38 -11.05
C MET A 1 39.18 -50.15 -11.63
N TYR A 2 38.76 -50.20 -12.91
CA TYR A 2 38.15 -49.07 -13.62
C TYR A 2 36.64 -49.29 -13.85
N HIS A 3 36.25 -50.56 -13.98
CA HIS A 3 34.86 -51.00 -14.22
C HIS A 3 33.88 -50.62 -13.10
N LEU A 4 34.37 -50.45 -11.86
CA LEU A 4 33.57 -49.99 -10.72
C LEU A 4 33.70 -48.47 -10.49
N ARG A 5 34.73 -47.82 -11.04
CA ARG A 5 34.96 -46.37 -10.94
C ARG A 5 34.12 -45.58 -11.93
N VAL A 6 33.96 -46.11 -13.15
CA VAL A 6 33.10 -45.51 -14.20
C VAL A 6 31.64 -45.37 -13.75
N PRO A 7 30.96 -46.40 -13.20
CA PRO A 7 29.57 -46.24 -12.76
C PRO A 7 29.46 -45.27 -11.59
N VAL A 8 30.43 -45.22 -10.67
CA VAL A 8 30.43 -44.22 -9.58
C VAL A 8 30.57 -42.79 -10.13
N LEU A 9 31.48 -42.57 -11.07
CA LEU A 9 31.67 -41.28 -11.73
C LEU A 9 30.45 -40.83 -12.55
N LEU A 10 29.65 -41.78 -13.05
CA LEU A 10 28.42 -41.50 -13.79
C LEU A 10 27.22 -41.27 -12.85
N LEU A 11 27.10 -42.08 -11.80
CA LEU A 11 25.96 -42.01 -10.86
C LEU A 11 26.02 -40.75 -9.98
N MET A 12 27.20 -40.33 -9.55
CA MET A 12 27.37 -39.13 -8.71
C MET A 12 26.79 -37.84 -9.34
N PRO A 13 27.14 -37.45 -10.58
CA PRO A 13 26.56 -36.25 -11.20
C PRO A 13 25.07 -36.42 -11.54
N LEU A 14 24.63 -37.64 -11.88
CA LEU A 14 23.22 -37.95 -12.09
C LEU A 14 22.39 -37.73 -10.83
N VAL A 15 22.88 -38.19 -9.68
CA VAL A 15 22.25 -37.96 -8.37
C VAL A 15 22.26 -36.47 -8.02
N LEU A 16 23.40 -35.79 -8.20
CA LEU A 16 23.52 -34.36 -7.95
C LEU A 16 22.51 -33.54 -8.76
N LEU A 17 22.37 -33.85 -10.05
CA LEU A 17 21.45 -33.17 -10.95
C LEU A 17 20.00 -33.34 -10.50
N ARG A 18 19.61 -34.57 -10.10
CA ARG A 18 18.27 -34.82 -9.57
C ARG A 18 18.00 -34.06 -8.28
N CYS A 19 18.99 -33.98 -7.38
CA CYS A 19 18.89 -33.21 -6.14
C CYS A 19 18.68 -31.71 -6.39
N VAL A 20 19.40 -31.13 -7.36
CA VAL A 20 19.26 -29.70 -7.71
C VAL A 20 17.90 -29.42 -8.36
N THR A 21 17.41 -30.29 -9.23
CA THR A 21 16.09 -30.12 -9.86
C THR A 21 14.91 -30.33 -8.91
N ALA A 22 15.09 -31.13 -7.86
CA ALA A 22 14.06 -31.39 -6.84
C ALA A 22 14.07 -30.37 -5.70
N ALA A 23 15.08 -29.49 -5.64
CA ALA A 23 15.14 -28.44 -4.64
C ALA A 23 14.00 -27.44 -4.91
N PRO A 24 13.06 -27.24 -3.95
CA PRO A 24 11.98 -26.29 -4.14
C PRO A 24 12.58 -24.88 -4.15
N SER A 25 12.50 -24.19 -5.29
CA SER A 25 12.83 -22.77 -5.40
C SER A 25 11.74 -21.97 -4.68
N TYR A 26 11.88 -21.81 -3.36
CA TYR A 26 10.95 -21.03 -2.56
C TYR A 26 11.17 -19.54 -2.84
N SER A 27 10.49 -19.02 -3.87
CA SER A 27 10.42 -17.59 -4.11
C SER A 27 9.45 -16.97 -3.11
N HIS A 28 9.93 -16.06 -2.26
CA HIS A 28 9.06 -15.29 -1.38
C HIS A 28 8.27 -14.27 -2.21
N HIS A 29 7.00 -14.57 -2.50
CA HIS A 29 6.11 -13.63 -3.18
C HIS A 29 5.68 -12.52 -2.20
N ILE A 30 6.33 -11.36 -2.29
CA ILE A 30 6.00 -10.18 -1.50
C ILE A 30 5.35 -9.15 -2.42
N GLU A 31 4.07 -8.86 -2.20
CA GLU A 31 3.33 -7.86 -2.97
C GLU A 31 3.06 -6.62 -2.12
N LYS A 32 3.42 -5.44 -2.66
CA LYS A 32 3.11 -4.15 -2.03
C LYS A 32 1.71 -3.70 -2.44
N ARG A 33 0.85 -3.36 -1.47
CA ARG A 33 -0.47 -2.80 -1.76
C ARG A 33 -0.33 -1.36 -2.25
N LYS A 34 -0.66 -1.12 -3.52
CA LYS A 34 -0.82 0.22 -4.07
C LYS A 34 -2.21 0.76 -3.75
N CYS A 35 -2.26 1.98 -3.28
CA CYS A 35 -3.49 2.67 -2.91
C CYS A 35 -4.13 3.26 -4.18
N ASN A 36 -4.98 2.48 -4.86
CA ASN A 36 -5.66 2.84 -6.12
C ASN A 36 -7.13 3.24 -5.93
N THR A 37 -7.66 3.14 -4.71
CA THR A 37 -9.08 3.36 -4.40
C THR A 37 -9.36 4.84 -4.10
N ALA A 38 -10.62 5.28 -4.24
CA ALA A 38 -11.05 6.64 -3.93
C ALA A 38 -10.72 7.08 -2.49
N THR A 39 -10.63 6.16 -1.54
CA THR A 39 -10.18 6.40 -0.15
C THR A 39 -8.72 6.87 -0.06
N CYS A 40 -7.89 6.64 -1.07
CA CYS A 40 -6.56 7.23 -1.17
C CYS A 40 -6.60 8.71 -1.56
N VAL A 41 -7.57 9.06 -2.38
CA VAL A 41 -7.75 10.41 -2.91
C VAL A 41 -8.17 11.35 -1.78
N THR A 42 -8.98 10.87 -0.83
CA THR A 42 -9.35 11.66 0.36
C THR A 42 -8.17 11.90 1.31
N GLN A 43 -7.25 10.95 1.46
CA GLN A 43 -6.01 11.16 2.22
C GLN A 43 -5.12 12.23 1.57
N ARG A 44 -4.95 12.18 0.24
CA ARG A 44 -4.22 13.22 -0.50
C ARG A 44 -4.89 14.59 -0.41
N LEU A 45 -6.22 14.61 -0.42
CA LEU A 45 -7.00 15.84 -0.22
C LEU A 45 -6.79 16.38 1.19
N ALA A 46 -6.80 15.53 2.22
CA ALA A 46 -6.53 15.94 3.60
C ALA A 46 -5.12 16.54 3.74
N ASP A 47 -4.10 15.88 3.18
CA ASP A 47 -2.72 16.39 3.16
C ASP A 47 -2.63 17.74 2.44
N PHE A 48 -3.34 17.88 1.32
CA PHE A 48 -3.42 19.14 0.58
C PHE A 48 -4.06 20.23 1.43
N LEU A 49 -5.22 19.98 2.06
CA LEU A 49 -5.92 20.96 2.89
C LEU A 49 -5.09 21.38 4.11
N VAL A 50 -4.40 20.44 4.76
CA VAL A 50 -3.53 20.73 5.92
C VAL A 50 -2.35 21.62 5.53
N ARG A 51 -1.68 21.34 4.41
CA ARG A 51 -0.55 22.17 3.93
C ARG A 51 -0.99 23.52 3.38
N SER A 52 -2.10 23.53 2.64
CA SER A 52 -2.60 24.72 1.97
C SER A 52 -3.36 25.66 2.89
N SER A 53 -3.78 25.22 4.08
CA SER A 53 -4.45 26.05 5.09
C SER A 53 -3.73 27.38 5.34
N ASN A 54 -2.39 27.38 5.38
CA ASN A 54 -1.59 28.61 5.57
C ASN A 54 -1.39 29.46 4.31
N THR A 55 -1.70 28.97 3.11
CA THR A 55 -1.51 29.66 1.82
C THR A 55 -2.83 29.98 1.10
N ILE A 56 -3.93 29.29 1.41
CA ILE A 56 -5.26 29.57 0.85
C ILE A 56 -5.75 30.97 1.27
N GLY A 57 -5.42 31.41 2.49
CA GLY A 57 -5.74 32.76 2.95
C GLY A 57 -4.95 33.89 2.29
N THR A 58 -3.87 33.59 1.56
CA THR A 58 -2.99 34.61 0.94
C THR A 58 -3.04 34.61 -0.59
N VAL A 59 -3.46 33.52 -1.23
CA VAL A 59 -3.60 33.41 -2.70
C VAL A 59 -5.02 33.69 -3.19
N TYR A 60 -6.04 33.44 -2.36
CA TYR A 60 -7.43 33.75 -2.66
C TYR A 60 -7.88 34.96 -1.83
N ALA A 61 -8.00 36.13 -2.46
CA ALA A 61 -8.71 37.25 -1.87
C ALA A 61 -10.22 36.94 -1.97
N PRO A 62 -10.86 36.48 -0.87
CA PRO A 62 -12.28 36.16 -0.92
C PRO A 62 -13.03 37.47 -1.13
N THR A 63 -14.02 37.46 -2.03
CA THR A 63 -15.01 38.54 -2.06
C THR A 63 -15.60 38.71 -0.66
N ASN A 64 -15.80 39.95 -0.20
CA ASN A 64 -16.38 40.25 1.10
C ASN A 64 -17.81 39.68 1.20
N VAL A 65 -17.91 38.42 1.59
CA VAL A 65 -19.17 37.75 1.92
C VAL A 65 -19.15 37.16 3.33
N GLY A 66 -18.22 37.63 4.18
CA GLY A 66 -18.06 37.17 5.56
C GLY A 66 -17.53 35.74 5.69
N SER A 67 -16.91 35.41 6.83
CA SER A 67 -16.33 34.08 7.12
C SER A 67 -17.38 32.98 7.37
N GLY A 68 -18.66 33.34 7.46
CA GLY A 68 -19.77 32.43 7.77
C GLY A 68 -20.53 31.87 6.55
N THR A 69 -20.22 32.30 5.33
CA THR A 69 -20.99 31.90 4.13
C THR A 69 -20.59 30.54 3.57
N TYR A 70 -19.38 30.06 3.86
CA TYR A 70 -18.87 28.73 3.45
C TYR A 70 -18.06 28.02 4.55
N GLY A 71 -18.33 28.35 5.82
CA GLY A 71 -17.73 27.64 6.95
C GLY A 71 -18.30 26.24 7.12
N LYS A 72 -17.46 25.28 7.57
CA LYS A 72 -17.92 23.97 8.02
C LYS A 72 -18.92 24.19 9.15
N ARG A 73 -20.19 23.84 8.94
CA ARG A 73 -21.19 23.92 10.00
C ARG A 73 -20.73 22.97 11.11
N GLU A 74 -20.59 23.49 12.33
CA GLU A 74 -20.62 22.64 13.52
C GLU A 74 -21.95 21.91 13.48
N LEU A 75 -21.90 20.61 13.15
CA LEU A 75 -23.05 19.75 13.35
C LEU A 75 -23.13 19.59 14.87
N LEU A 76 -23.81 20.50 15.56
CA LEU A 76 -24.30 20.24 16.91
C LEU A 76 -25.23 19.04 16.76
N GLN A 77 -24.67 17.85 16.99
CA GLN A 77 -25.39 16.60 17.07
C GLN A 77 -26.55 16.82 18.05
N PRO A 78 -27.82 16.76 17.64
CA PRO A 78 -28.88 16.58 18.63
C PRO A 78 -28.59 15.24 19.33
N PRO A 79 -28.64 15.17 20.68
CA PRO A 79 -28.39 13.92 21.37
C PRO A 79 -29.37 12.87 20.83
N SER A 80 -28.84 11.86 20.15
CA SER A 80 -29.55 10.65 19.79
C SER A 80 -29.82 9.83 21.06
N PHE A 81 -30.74 10.30 21.90
CA PHE A 81 -31.24 9.60 23.09
C PHE A 81 -32.76 9.40 23.00
N LEU A 82 -33.27 8.91 21.88
CA LEU A 82 -34.60 8.30 21.86
C LEU A 82 -34.53 6.94 21.15
N PRO A 83 -34.82 5.83 21.86
CA PRO A 83 -35.03 4.54 21.23
C PRO A 83 -36.38 4.60 20.50
N LEU A 84 -36.36 4.26 19.21
CA LEU A 84 -37.54 3.91 18.42
C LEU A 84 -37.70 2.39 18.48
#